data_AF-A0A1Q4GTQ6-F1
#
_entry.id   AF-A0A1Q4GTQ6-F1
#
_cell.length_a   1.000
_cell.length_b   1.000
_cell.length_c   1.000
_cell.angle_alpha   90.00
_cell.angle_beta   90.00
_cell.angle_gamma   90.00
#
_symmetry.space_group_name_H-M   'P 1'
#
loop_
_entity.id
_entity.type
_entity.pdbx_description
1 polymer ?
#
loop_
_entity_poly.entity_id
_entity_poly.type
_entity_poly.pdbx_seq_one_letter_code
_entity_poly.pdbx_strand_id
1 'polypeptide(L)' 'MYVCVCQAVTERQVREAVKDGVTSMRGLREHLGVAAECGRCARCAHGILKECQGCGQENDSLACAA' A
#
# COMPACT_ATOMS: atom_id res chain seq x y z
N MET A 1 10.46 -2.80 6.47
CA MET A 1 11.31 -3.70 5.64
C MET A 1 11.22 -3.32 4.17
N TYR A 2 12.08 -3.90 3.29
CA TYR A 2 11.85 -3.86 1.84
C TYR A 2 10.76 -4.87 1.47
N VAL A 3 9.75 -4.39 0.75
CA VAL A 3 8.67 -5.21 0.19
C VAL A 3 9.01 -5.61 -1.24
N CYS A 4 9.54 -4.69 -2.04
CA CYS A 4 9.98 -4.95 -3.41
C CYS A 4 11.46 -4.58 -3.59
N VAL A 5 12.30 -5.56 -3.86
CA VAL A 5 13.74 -5.32 -4.09
C VAL A 5 13.99 -4.74 -5.49
N CYS A 6 13.28 -5.23 -6.51
CA CYS A 6 13.37 -4.75 -7.90
C CYS A 6 13.19 -3.23 -8.02
N GLN A 7 12.24 -2.67 -7.27
CA GLN A 7 11.88 -1.24 -7.32
C GLN A 7 12.26 -0.49 -6.04
N ALA A 8 13.07 -1.11 -5.16
CA ALA A 8 13.48 -0.55 -3.87
C ALA A 8 12.33 0.01 -3.02
N VAL A 9 11.17 -0.65 -3.03
CA VAL A 9 9.98 -0.22 -2.28
C VAL A 9 9.99 -0.82 -0.88
N THR A 10 9.81 0.04 0.11
CA THR A 10 9.69 -0.31 1.51
C THR A 10 8.24 -0.43 1.96
N GLU A 11 8.01 -1.17 3.04
CA GLU A 11 6.71 -1.29 3.70
C GLU A 11 6.13 0.09 4.06
N ARG A 12 6.97 1.03 4.51
CA ARG A 12 6.53 2.38 4.84
C ARG A 12 5.93 3.08 3.62
N GLN A 13 6.60 3.01 2.46
CA GLN A 13 6.09 3.59 1.21
C GLN A 13 4.77 2.96 0.76
N VAL A 14 4.61 1.64 0.94
CA VAL A 14 3.33 0.98 0.66
C VAL A 14 2.23 1.52 1.56
N ARG A 15 2.47 1.65 2.87
CA ARG A 15 1.48 2.20 3.81
C ARG A 15 1.17 3.68 3.55
N GLU A 16 2.17 4.47 3.20
CA GLU A 16 2.01 5.88 2.82
C GLU A 16 1.12 5.99 1.57
N ALA A 17 1.38 5.22 0.51
CA ALA A 17 0.54 5.22 -0.68
C ALA A 17 -0.93 4.83 -0.37
N VAL A 18 -1.16 3.89 0.54
CA VAL A 18 -2.53 3.53 0.97
C VAL A 18 -3.20 4.68 1.72
N LYS A 19 -2.47 5.38 2.61
CA LYS A 19 -2.97 6.59 3.29
C LYS A 19 -3.29 7.71 2.30
N ASP A 20 -2.51 7.80 1.22
CA ASP A 20 -2.72 8.76 0.12
C ASP A 20 -3.87 8.34 -0.82
N GLY A 21 -4.61 7.27 -0.49
CA GLY A 21 -5.83 6.87 -1.18
C GLY A 21 -5.67 5.69 -2.16
N VAL A 22 -4.49 5.05 -2.23
CA VAL A 22 -4.32 3.86 -3.06
C VAL A 22 -5.05 2.66 -2.44
N THR A 23 -6.10 2.18 -3.10
CA THR A 23 -6.98 1.12 -2.60
C THR A 23 -6.83 -0.24 -3.31
N SER A 24 -5.92 -0.35 -4.28
CA SER A 24 -5.77 -1.57 -5.08
C SER A 24 -4.32 -1.91 -5.39
N MET A 25 -4.03 -3.19 -5.65
CA MET A 25 -2.72 -3.64 -6.13
C MET A 25 -2.32 -3.00 -7.46
N ARG A 26 -3.30 -2.71 -8.32
CA ARG A 26 -3.07 -1.97 -9.57
C ARG A 26 -2.56 -0.57 -9.26
N GLY A 27 -3.22 0.14 -8.35
CA GLY A 27 -2.77 1.46 -7.91
C GLY A 27 -1.39 1.41 -7.27
N LEU A 28 -1.11 0.43 -6.40
CA LEU A 28 0.23 0.29 -5.82
C LEU A 28 1.31 0.08 -6.89
N ARG A 29 1.02 -0.71 -7.93
CA ARG A 29 1.94 -0.91 -9.06
C ARG A 29 2.14 0.40 -9.84
N GLU A 30 1.09 1.15 -10.10
CA GLU A 30 1.17 2.43 -10.84
C GLU A 30 1.92 3.50 -10.03
N HIS A 31 1.72 3.56 -8.71
CA HIS A 31 2.33 4.56 -7.82
C HIS A 31 3.76 4.22 -7.39
N LEU A 32 4.04 2.95 -7.10
CA LEU A 32 5.31 2.52 -6.48
C LEU A 32 6.10 1.51 -7.33
N GLY A 33 5.55 1.03 -8.45
CA GLY A 33 6.20 -0.01 -9.27
C GLY A 33 6.14 -1.43 -8.66
N VAL A 34 5.48 -1.64 -7.52
CA VAL A 34 5.42 -2.98 -6.91
C VAL A 34 4.80 -3.99 -7.87
N ALA A 35 5.41 -5.18 -7.93
CA ALA A 35 5.03 -6.26 -8.84
C ALA A 35 5.06 -5.90 -10.35
N ALA A 36 5.73 -4.81 -10.76
CA ALA A 36 5.91 -4.47 -12.18
C ALA A 36 6.97 -5.33 -12.89
N GLU A 37 7.93 -5.90 -12.15
CA GLU A 37 9.03 -6.72 -12.69
C GLU A 37 8.83 -8.20 -12.35
N CYS A 38 9.59 -8.75 -11.39
CA CYS A 38 9.55 -10.20 -11.09
C CYS A 38 8.28 -10.71 -10.38
N GLY A 39 7.40 -9.81 -9.91
CA GLY A 39 6.14 -10.16 -9.26
C GLY A 39 6.22 -10.79 -7.87
N ARG A 40 7.39 -11.21 -7.37
CA ARG A 40 7.54 -11.95 -6.10
C ARG A 40 6.99 -11.22 -4.86
N CYS A 41 7.05 -9.90 -4.87
CA CYS A 41 6.54 -9.05 -3.79
C CYS A 41 5.01 -8.96 -3.72
N ALA A 42 4.27 -9.41 -4.75
CA ALA A 42 2.84 -9.14 -4.90
C ALA A 42 2.00 -9.61 -3.70
N ARG A 43 2.24 -10.82 -3.17
CA ARG A 43 1.52 -11.31 -1.99
C ARG A 43 1.80 -10.47 -0.75
N CYS A 44 3.05 -10.06 -0.53
CA CYS A 44 3.44 -9.25 0.62
C CYS A 44 2.82 -7.84 0.54
N ALA A 45 2.94 -7.18 -0.61
CA ALA A 45 2.33 -5.87 -0.84
C ALA A 45 0.79 -5.90 -0.68
N HIS A 46 0.14 -6.95 -1.18
CA HIS A 46 -1.30 -7.13 -1.02
C HIS A 46 -1.72 -7.40 0.43
N GLY A 47 -0.90 -8.10 1.21
CA GLY A 47 -1.10 -8.28 2.64
C GLY A 47 -1.13 -6.93 3.36
N ILE A 48 -0.11 -6.09 3.14
CA ILE A 48 -0.04 -4.75 3.73
C ILE A 48 -1.23 -3.88 3.31
N LEU A 49 -1.63 -3.93 2.02
CA LEU A 49 -2.81 -3.22 1.53
C LEU A 49 -4.07 -3.59 2.33
N LYS A 50 -4.29 -4.90 2.53
CA LYS A 50 -5.43 -5.41 3.30
C LYS A 50 -5.33 -5.08 4.78
N GLU A 51 -4.14 -5.15 5.38
CA GLU A 51 -3.92 -4.77 6.78
C GLU A 51 -4.29 -3.29 7.00
N CYS A 52 -3.85 -2.40 6.10
CA CYS A 52 -4.20 -0.99 6.16
C CYS A 52 -5.70 -0.72 6.00
N GLN A 53 -6.40 -1.51 5.17
CA GLN A 53 -7.85 -1.39 4.95
C GLN A 53 -8.69 -2.03 6.06
N GLY A 54 -8.22 -3.15 6.62
CA GLY A 54 -8.94 -3.94 7.64
C GLY A 54 -8.76 -3.44 9.07
N CYS A 55 -7.70 -2.67 9.36
CA CYS A 55 -7.47 -2.07 10.67
C CYS A 55 -7.99 -0.62 10.77
N GLY A 56 -8.67 -0.11 9.74
CA GLY A 56 -8.98 1.32 9.56
C GLY A 56 -10.46 1.65 9.36
N GLN A 57 -11.38 0.98 10.06
CA GLN A 57 -12.77 1.42 10.17
C GLN A 57 -13.23 1.52 11.64
N GLU A 58 -12.52 2.30 12.44
CA GLU A 58 -13.04 2.91 13.67
C GLU A 58 -12.32 4.26 13.84
N ASN A 59 -12.99 5.36 13.46
CA ASN A 59 -12.55 6.78 13.52
C ASN A 59 -11.92 7.45 12.27
N ASP A 60 -12.52 7.33 11.09
CA ASP A 60 -12.33 8.32 9.99
C ASP A 60 -13.41 9.42 9.97
N SER A 61 -14.26 9.48 11.00
CA SER A 61 -15.32 10.52 11.11
C SER A 61 -14.81 11.89 11.58
N LEU A 62 -13.49 12.15 11.67
CA LEU A 62 -12.97 13.42 12.18
C LEU A 62 -11.88 14.09 11.32
N ALA A 63 -11.83 13.80 10.02
CA ALA A 63 -11.01 14.56 9.06
C ALA A 63 -11.84 15.38 8.04
N CYS A 64 -13.18 15.31 8.09
CA CYS A 64 -14.07 16.15 7.27
C CYS A 64 -14.84 17.18 8.11
N ALA A 65 -14.16 17.83 9.05
CA ALA A 65 -14.67 19.00 9.76
C ALA A 65 -13.53 20.00 10.03
N ALA A 66 -13.16 20.75 8.99
CA ALA A 66 -12.64 22.12 9.07
C ALA A 66 -12.85 22.80 7.72
#